data_AF-B2J698-F1
#
_entry.id   AF-B2J698-F1
#
_cell.length_a   1.000
_cell.length_b   1.000
_cell.length_c   1.000
_cell.angle_alpha   90.00
_cell.angle_beta   90.00
_cell.angle_gamma   90.00
#
_symmetry.space_group_name_H-M   'P 1'
#
loop_
_entity.id
_entity.type
_entity.pdbx_description
1 polymer ?
#
loop_
_entity_poly.entity_id
_entity_poly.type
_entity_poly.pdbx_seq_one_letter_code
_entity_poly.pdbx_strand_id
1 'polypeptide(L)'
;MKKEASQDSLINLILPLALILGLVLLLSLNVEAGGQSRETTPLETWLKVIVGYLAAGTEIAAAVVIGGAVIRGISTYLRLLFSRSKQHFDATEAIRLQLGRVLALGLEFTVASDILRTAVAPTRQDILNLGAIVLLRTLLNYFLEREIQQGEQRRSSEPELDRSIR
;
A
#
# COMPACT_ATOMS: atom_id res chain seq x y z
N MET A 1 -25.94 -14.81 16.37
CA MET A 1 -24.47 -15.01 16.44
C MET A 1 -23.68 -14.42 15.25
N LYS A 2 -24.31 -14.01 14.13
CA LYS A 2 -23.62 -13.43 12.94
C LYS A 2 -23.23 -11.93 13.05
N LYS A 3 -23.64 -11.24 14.12
CA LYS A 3 -23.37 -9.80 14.31
C LYS A 3 -21.94 -9.51 14.77
N GLU A 4 -21.33 -10.39 15.56
CA GLU A 4 -20.04 -10.10 16.21
C GLU A 4 -18.87 -10.09 15.21
N ALA A 5 -18.78 -11.10 14.34
CA ALA A 5 -17.71 -11.15 13.32
C ALA A 5 -17.71 -9.96 12.34
N SER A 6 -18.88 -9.39 12.03
CA SER A 6 -18.96 -8.19 11.17
C SER A 6 -18.62 -6.90 11.93
N GLN A 7 -18.86 -6.87 13.24
CA GLN A 7 -18.63 -5.72 14.08
C GLN A 7 -17.13 -5.56 14.39
N ASP A 8 -16.41 -6.67 14.59
CA ASP A 8 -14.96 -6.66 14.82
C ASP A 8 -14.18 -6.19 13.58
N SER A 9 -14.61 -6.63 12.39
CA SER A 9 -14.01 -6.19 11.12
C SER A 9 -14.26 -4.70 10.84
N LEU A 10 -15.43 -4.18 11.22
CA LEU A 10 -15.75 -2.75 11.13
C LEU A 10 -14.92 -1.92 12.12
N ILE A 11 -14.75 -2.39 13.36
CA ILE A 11 -13.95 -1.67 14.37
C ILE A 11 -12.47 -1.63 13.96
N ASN A 12 -11.91 -2.74 13.47
CA ASN A 12 -10.51 -2.80 13.01
C ASN A 12 -10.22 -1.87 11.81
N LEU A 13 -11.23 -1.53 11.00
CA LEU A 13 -11.10 -0.57 9.90
C LEU A 13 -11.36 0.87 10.35
N ILE A 14 -12.42 1.08 11.14
CA ILE A 14 -12.89 2.41 11.54
C ILE A 14 -11.94 3.04 12.56
N LEU A 15 -11.33 2.26 13.44
CA LEU A 15 -10.44 2.78 14.48
C LEU A 15 -9.17 3.45 13.90
N PRO A 16 -8.36 2.80 13.03
CA PRO A 16 -7.21 3.47 12.41
C PRO A 16 -7.64 4.63 11.51
N LEU A 17 -8.76 4.49 10.80
CA LEU A 17 -9.32 5.55 9.95
C LEU A 17 -9.67 6.81 10.76
N ALA A 18 -10.38 6.64 11.87
CA ALA A 18 -10.78 7.72 12.76
C ALA A 18 -9.57 8.38 13.45
N LEU A 19 -8.56 7.59 13.82
CA LEU A 19 -7.30 8.11 14.37
C LEU A 19 -6.52 8.93 13.34
N ILE A 20 -6.41 8.44 12.09
CA ILE A 20 -5.74 9.17 11.00
C ILE A 20 -6.48 10.48 10.71
N LEU A 21 -7.81 10.43 10.55
CA LEU A 21 -8.63 11.61 10.30
C LEU A 21 -8.57 12.60 11.47
N GLY A 22 -8.64 12.12 12.71
CA GLY A 22 -8.53 12.94 13.91
C GLY A 22 -7.15 13.60 14.04
N LEU A 23 -6.08 12.87 13.78
CA LEU A 23 -4.71 13.39 13.81
C LEU A 23 -4.48 14.43 12.71
N VAL A 24 -4.89 14.14 11.48
CA VAL A 24 -4.80 15.07 10.34
C VAL A 24 -5.61 16.33 10.60
N LEU A 25 -6.83 16.20 11.15
CA LEU A 25 -7.67 17.34 11.54
C LEU A 25 -7.01 18.17 12.64
N LEU A 26 -6.49 17.53 13.70
CA LEU A 26 -5.79 18.20 14.80
C LEU A 26 -4.57 18.98 14.29
N LEU A 27 -3.75 18.34 13.44
CA LEU A 27 -2.59 19.00 12.84
C LEU A 27 -3.01 20.14 11.90
N SER A 28 -4.05 19.96 11.09
CA SER A 28 -4.55 21.00 10.18
C SER A 28 -4.98 22.28 10.92
N LEU A 29 -5.63 22.12 12.08
CA LEU A 29 -6.07 23.22 12.94
C LEU A 29 -4.91 23.87 13.71
N ASN A 30 -3.88 23.10 14.09
CA ASN A 30 -2.79 23.61 14.92
C ASN A 30 -1.64 24.27 14.14
N VAL A 31 -1.53 24.02 12.83
CA VAL A 31 -0.41 24.54 12.00
C VAL A 31 -0.48 26.05 11.76
N GLU A 32 -1.54 26.75 12.18
CA GLU A 32 -1.62 28.22 12.15
C GLU A 32 -0.80 28.95 13.21
N ALA A 33 -0.45 28.30 14.32
CA ALA A 33 0.17 28.99 15.46
C ALA A 33 1.70 29.18 15.35
N GLY A 34 2.32 28.75 14.25
CA GLY A 34 3.78 28.67 14.10
C GLY A 34 4.45 29.74 13.23
N GLY A 35 3.75 30.82 12.88
CA GLY A 35 4.30 31.95 12.12
C GLY A 35 5.25 32.83 12.94
N GLN A 36 6.29 32.23 13.54
CA GLN A 36 7.43 32.98 14.07
C GLN A 36 8.57 32.83 13.09
N SER A 37 9.19 33.95 12.74
CA SER A 37 10.40 34.09 11.92
C SER A 37 11.49 33.14 12.41
N ARG A 38 11.45 31.89 11.95
CA ARG A 38 12.43 30.86 12.27
C ARG A 38 13.62 31.18 11.40
N GLU A 39 14.67 31.74 11.98
CA GLU A 39 15.97 31.80 11.31
C GLU A 39 16.28 30.37 10.83
N THR A 40 16.22 30.17 9.51
CA THR A 40 16.50 28.88 8.91
C THR A 40 17.98 28.61 9.12
N THR A 41 18.28 27.78 10.12
CA THR A 41 19.67 27.43 10.40
C THR A 41 20.29 26.80 9.15
N PRO A 42 21.55 27.09 8.79
CA PRO A 42 22.19 26.50 7.59
C PRO A 42 22.10 24.97 7.54
N LEU A 43 22.07 24.31 8.69
CA LEU A 43 21.90 22.86 8.84
C LEU A 43 20.53 22.36 8.34
N GLU A 44 19.46 23.13 8.52
CA GLU A 44 18.11 22.79 8.05
C GLU A 44 18.06 22.72 6.52
N THR A 45 18.74 23.64 5.84
CA THR A 45 18.82 23.66 4.37
C THR A 45 19.57 22.45 3.82
N TRP A 46 20.72 22.11 4.41
CA TRP A 46 21.46 20.92 3.99
C TRP A 46 20.68 19.63 4.23
N LEU A 47 19.96 19.56 5.35
CA LEU A 47 19.12 18.40 5.69
C LEU A 47 17.96 18.24 4.69
N LYS A 48 17.30 19.35 4.29
CA LYS A 48 16.27 19.35 3.22
C LYS A 48 16.81 18.82 1.89
N VAL A 49 18.00 19.24 1.51
CA VAL A 49 18.64 18.79 0.26
C VAL A 49 18.94 17.30 0.30
N ILE A 50 19.59 16.81 1.36
CA ILE A 50 19.94 15.39 1.51
C ILE A 50 18.67 14.52 1.49
N VAL A 51 17.68 14.89 2.28
CA VAL A 51 16.44 14.12 2.37
C VAL A 51 15.65 14.17 1.06
N GLY A 52 15.69 15.30 0.33
CA GLY A 52 15.12 15.39 -1.01
C GLY A 52 15.74 14.40 -2.00
N TYR A 53 17.07 14.25 -1.99
CA TYR A 53 17.74 13.26 -2.82
C TYR A 53 17.45 11.82 -2.41
N LEU A 54 17.36 11.53 -1.11
CA LEU A 54 16.99 10.21 -0.61
C LEU A 54 15.56 9.85 -1.02
N ALA A 55 14.62 10.78 -0.85
CA ALA A 55 13.22 10.60 -1.25
C ALA A 55 13.07 10.39 -2.76
N ALA A 56 13.82 11.14 -3.58
CA ALA A 56 13.86 10.92 -5.03
C ALA A 56 14.45 9.55 -5.39
N GLY A 57 15.50 9.12 -4.68
CA GLY A 57 16.12 7.81 -4.88
C GLY A 57 15.15 6.65 -4.60
N THR A 58 14.38 6.72 -3.51
CA THR A 58 13.36 5.70 -3.20
C THR A 58 12.23 5.70 -4.22
N GLU A 59 11.80 6.86 -4.70
CA GLU A 59 10.78 6.99 -5.73
C GLU A 59 11.22 6.40 -7.07
N ILE A 60 12.48 6.65 -7.47
CA ILE A 60 13.08 6.04 -8.66
C ILE A 60 13.15 4.52 -8.51
N ALA A 61 13.56 4.02 -7.34
CA ALA A 61 13.61 2.58 -7.07
C ALA A 61 12.21 1.94 -7.20
N ALA A 62 11.18 2.59 -6.66
CA ALA A 62 9.79 2.18 -6.83
C ALA A 62 9.39 2.09 -8.30
N ALA A 63 9.67 3.16 -9.07
CA ALA A 63 9.33 3.22 -10.49
C ALA A 63 10.02 2.12 -11.31
N VAL A 64 11.30 1.84 -11.04
CA VAL A 64 12.07 0.79 -11.72
C VAL A 64 11.51 -0.60 -11.40
N VAL A 65 11.24 -0.89 -10.13
CA VAL A 65 10.74 -2.18 -9.66
C VAL A 65 9.34 -2.45 -10.22
N ILE A 66 8.44 -1.48 -10.11
CA ILE A 66 7.07 -1.57 -10.62
C ILE A 66 7.09 -1.68 -12.15
N GLY A 67 7.80 -0.78 -12.83
CA GLY A 67 7.87 -0.75 -14.29
C GLY A 67 8.45 -2.04 -14.87
N GLY A 68 9.52 -2.57 -14.28
CA GLY A 68 10.12 -3.84 -14.69
C GLY A 68 9.16 -5.02 -14.53
N ALA A 69 8.42 -5.07 -13.41
CA ALA A 69 7.43 -6.12 -13.19
C ALA A 69 6.28 -6.05 -14.21
N VAL A 70 5.75 -4.85 -14.48
CA VAL A 70 4.68 -4.64 -15.45
C VAL A 70 5.12 -5.08 -16.85
N ILE A 71 6.30 -4.65 -17.31
CA ILE A 71 6.84 -5.03 -18.63
C ILE A 71 6.98 -6.56 -18.73
N ARG A 72 7.52 -7.20 -17.70
CA ARG A 72 7.67 -8.66 -17.65
C ARG A 72 6.32 -9.37 -17.65
N GLY A 73 5.36 -8.88 -16.86
CA GLY A 73 4.00 -9.41 -16.77
C GLY A 73 3.28 -9.36 -18.10
N ILE A 74 3.28 -8.20 -18.77
CA ILE A 74 2.70 -8.01 -20.12
C ILE A 74 3.37 -8.96 -21.12
N SER A 75 4.70 -9.02 -21.13
CA SER A 75 5.44 -9.87 -22.06
C SER A 75 5.09 -11.36 -21.90
N THR A 76 4.93 -11.80 -20.65
CA THR A 76 4.58 -13.20 -20.34
C THR A 76 3.14 -13.51 -20.72
N TYR A 77 2.22 -12.59 -20.40
CA TYR A 77 0.81 -12.73 -20.73
C TYR A 77 0.56 -12.77 -22.23
N LEU A 78 1.21 -11.90 -23.01
CA LEU A 78 1.13 -11.92 -24.47
C LEU A 78 1.65 -13.25 -25.05
N ARG A 79 2.80 -13.75 -24.58
CA ARG A 79 3.31 -15.07 -25.03
C ARG A 79 2.34 -16.21 -24.75
N LEU A 80 1.64 -16.18 -23.61
CA LEU A 80 0.61 -17.15 -23.28
C LEU A 80 -0.58 -17.07 -24.25
N LEU A 81 -1.10 -15.86 -24.52
CA LEU A 81 -2.20 -15.66 -25.47
C LEU A 81 -1.88 -16.18 -26.88
N PHE A 82 -0.63 -16.04 -27.34
CA PHE A 82 -0.21 -16.54 -28.64
C PHE A 82 0.06 -18.07 -28.65
N SER A 83 0.25 -18.69 -27.49
CA SER A 83 0.49 -20.13 -27.37
C SER A 83 -0.82 -20.84 -27.04
N ARG A 84 -1.40 -21.60 -27.99
CA ARG A 84 -2.69 -22.32 -27.87
C ARG A 84 -2.71 -23.48 -26.83
N SER A 85 -2.05 -23.35 -25.68
CA SER A 85 -1.99 -24.39 -24.64
C SER A 85 -3.16 -24.29 -23.66
N LYS A 86 -3.76 -25.40 -23.24
CA LYS A 86 -4.92 -25.41 -22.31
C LYS A 86 -4.60 -25.05 -20.84
N GLN A 87 -3.34 -24.72 -20.50
CA GLN A 87 -2.89 -24.36 -19.14
C GLN A 87 -3.01 -22.86 -18.78
N HIS A 88 -3.89 -22.10 -19.45
CA HIS A 88 -3.99 -20.64 -19.27
C HIS A 88 -4.35 -20.19 -17.84
N PHE A 89 -5.11 -21.01 -17.10
CA PHE A 89 -5.66 -20.58 -15.81
C PHE A 89 -4.57 -20.48 -14.73
N ASP A 90 -3.78 -21.54 -14.53
CA ASP A 90 -2.69 -21.55 -13.53
C ASP A 90 -1.57 -20.54 -13.85
N ALA A 91 -1.25 -20.36 -15.13
CA ALA A 91 -0.20 -19.45 -15.56
C ALA A 91 -0.58 -17.97 -15.33
N THR A 92 -1.85 -17.62 -15.50
CA THR A 92 -2.34 -16.25 -15.28
C THR A 92 -2.34 -15.90 -13.80
N GLU A 93 -2.72 -16.85 -12.94
CA GLU A 93 -2.71 -16.67 -11.49
C GLU A 93 -1.29 -16.48 -10.95
N ALA A 94 -0.32 -17.25 -11.45
CA ALA A 94 1.08 -17.08 -11.10
C ALA A 94 1.62 -15.68 -11.46
N ILE A 95 1.23 -15.14 -12.63
CA ILE A 95 1.60 -13.78 -13.05
C ILE A 95 0.99 -12.73 -12.09
N ARG A 96 -0.29 -12.87 -11.72
CA ARG A 96 -0.95 -11.97 -10.76
C ARG A 96 -0.26 -11.97 -9.40
N LEU A 97 0.03 -13.14 -8.85
CA LEU A 97 0.70 -13.26 -7.55
C LEU A 97 2.11 -12.63 -7.57
N GLN A 98 2.87 -12.87 -8.64
CA GLN A 98 4.19 -12.28 -8.81
C GLN A 98 4.12 -10.75 -8.94
N LEU A 99 3.21 -10.23 -9.77
CA LEU A 99 2.98 -8.80 -9.92
C LEU A 99 2.56 -8.16 -8.59
N GLY A 100 1.60 -8.76 -7.89
CA GLY A 100 1.11 -8.28 -6.59
C GLY A 100 2.23 -8.12 -5.57
N ARG A 101 3.14 -9.11 -5.47
CA ARG A 101 4.30 -9.05 -4.56
C ARG A 101 5.26 -7.91 -4.90
N VAL A 102 5.53 -7.69 -6.19
CA VAL A 102 6.45 -6.62 -6.62
C VAL A 102 5.80 -5.24 -6.50
N LEU A 103 4.50 -5.13 -6.75
CA LEU A 103 3.73 -3.90 -6.52
C LEU A 103 3.72 -3.53 -5.04
N ALA A 104 3.52 -4.49 -4.14
CA ALA A 104 3.61 -4.27 -2.69
C ALA A 104 4.99 -3.69 -2.30
N LEU A 105 6.08 -4.28 -2.81
CA LEU A 105 7.43 -3.77 -2.58
C LEU A 105 7.62 -2.34 -3.14
N GLY A 106 7.13 -2.06 -4.34
CA GLY A 106 7.19 -0.72 -4.92
C GLY A 106 6.44 0.31 -4.07
N LEU A 107 5.29 -0.08 -3.50
CA LEU A 107 4.53 0.77 -2.58
C LEU A 107 5.30 1.06 -1.29
N GLU A 108 6.07 0.11 -0.75
CA GLU A 108 6.92 0.37 0.43
C GLU A 108 7.98 1.46 0.15
N PHE A 109 8.55 1.48 -1.05
CA PHE A 109 9.50 2.54 -1.42
C PHE A 109 8.85 3.90 -1.57
N THR A 110 7.61 3.97 -2.08
CA THR A 110 6.87 5.23 -2.09
C THR A 110 6.52 5.68 -0.67
N VAL A 111 6.19 4.76 0.26
CA VAL A 111 6.01 5.07 1.70
C VAL A 111 7.23 5.81 2.23
N ALA A 112 8.40 5.22 1.99
CA ALA A 112 9.64 5.74 2.51
C ALA A 112 9.91 7.16 1.96
N SER A 113 9.64 7.39 0.67
CA SER A 113 9.75 8.72 0.07
C SER A 113 8.85 9.75 0.76
N ASP A 114 7.58 9.38 1.01
CA ASP A 114 6.61 10.28 1.64
C ASP A 114 6.99 10.62 3.08
N ILE A 115 7.39 9.61 3.87
CA ILE A 115 7.85 9.79 5.25
C ILE A 115 9.06 10.74 5.29
N LEU A 116 10.04 10.53 4.39
CA LEU A 116 11.23 11.37 4.29
C LEU A 116 10.86 12.83 4.03
N ARG A 117 9.96 13.10 3.08
CA ARG A 117 9.52 14.46 2.76
C ARG A 117 8.80 15.13 3.93
N THR A 118 7.89 14.44 4.61
CA THR A 118 7.16 15.01 5.75
C THR A 118 8.05 15.24 6.97
N ALA A 119 9.09 14.42 7.18
CA ALA A 119 9.96 14.54 8.36
C ALA A 119 10.75 15.85 8.42
N VAL A 120 11.04 16.50 7.28
CA VAL A 120 11.98 17.64 7.23
C VAL A 120 11.29 18.99 7.05
N ALA A 121 10.13 19.05 6.41
CA ALA A 121 9.39 20.29 6.21
C ALA A 121 7.89 20.02 6.14
N PRO A 122 7.23 19.70 7.27
CA PRO A 122 5.80 19.44 7.26
C PRO A 122 5.02 20.71 6.91
N THR A 123 4.59 20.86 5.66
CA THR A 123 3.57 21.86 5.30
C THR A 123 2.17 21.31 5.56
N ARG A 124 1.15 22.18 5.64
CA ARG A 124 -0.25 21.69 5.73
C ARG A 124 -0.62 20.79 4.57
N GLN A 125 -0.15 21.11 3.37
CA GLN A 125 -0.37 20.30 2.19
C GLN A 125 0.32 18.93 2.32
N ASP A 126 1.54 18.89 2.86
CA ASP A 126 2.28 17.63 3.07
C ASP A 126 1.63 16.75 4.14
N ILE A 127 1.09 17.34 5.20
CA ILE A 127 0.35 16.61 6.25
C ILE A 127 -0.93 16.00 5.66
N LEU A 128 -1.65 16.75 4.83
CA LEU A 128 -2.84 16.25 4.13
C LEU A 128 -2.49 15.15 3.14
N ASN A 129 -1.41 15.32 2.36
CA ASN A 129 -0.93 14.31 1.42
C ASN A 129 -0.51 13.02 2.15
N LEU A 130 0.27 13.13 3.24
CA LEU A 130 0.65 11.98 4.05
C LEU A 130 -0.59 11.28 4.66
N GLY A 131 -1.55 12.06 5.17
CA GLY A 131 -2.82 11.54 5.67
C GLY A 131 -3.58 10.74 4.61
N ALA A 132 -3.69 11.27 3.38
CA ALA A 132 -4.34 10.60 2.27
C ALA A 132 -3.62 9.29 1.86
N ILE A 133 -2.29 9.28 1.89
CA ILE A 133 -1.48 8.10 1.54
C ILE A 133 -1.61 7.00 2.60
N VAL A 134 -1.51 7.35 3.88
CA VAL A 134 -1.68 6.39 4.99
C VAL A 134 -3.10 5.83 4.99
N LEU A 135 -4.10 6.68 4.72
CA LEU A 135 -5.48 6.26 4.53
C LEU A 135 -5.61 5.23 3.40
N LEU A 136 -5.07 5.54 2.22
CA LEU A 136 -5.12 4.67 1.05
C LEU A 136 -4.48 3.31 1.36
N ARG A 137 -3.32 3.30 2.04
CA ARG A 137 -2.67 2.03 2.44
C ARG A 137 -3.50 1.22 3.42
N THR A 138 -4.11 1.87 4.40
CA THR A 138 -5.00 1.21 5.37
C THR A 138 -6.18 0.55 4.66
N LEU A 139 -6.79 1.25 3.70
CA LEU A 139 -7.89 0.73 2.90
C LEU A 139 -7.45 -0.45 2.02
N LEU A 140 -6.32 -0.31 1.29
CA LEU A 140 -5.80 -1.38 0.42
C LEU A 140 -5.42 -2.62 1.21
N ASN A 141 -4.71 -2.46 2.33
CA ASN A 141 -4.30 -3.58 3.17
C ASN A 141 -5.52 -4.29 3.77
N TYR A 142 -6.54 -3.54 4.19
CA TYR A 142 -7.80 -4.09 4.66
C TYR A 142 -8.52 -4.91 3.57
N PHE A 143 -8.61 -4.38 2.35
CA PHE A 143 -9.26 -5.10 1.24
C PHE A 143 -8.50 -6.38 0.88
N LEU A 144 -7.18 -6.32 0.84
CA LEU A 144 -6.33 -7.48 0.53
C LEU A 144 -6.47 -8.58 1.58
N GLU A 145 -6.37 -8.23 2.86
CA GLU A 145 -6.56 -9.15 3.99
C GLU A 145 -7.95 -9.82 3.92
N ARG A 146 -8.97 -9.02 3.63
CA ARG A 146 -10.35 -9.53 3.50
C ARG A 146 -10.52 -10.48 2.30
N GLU A 147 -9.85 -10.22 1.19
CA GLU A 147 -9.89 -11.08 0.01
C GLU A 147 -9.19 -12.43 0.28
N ILE A 148 -8.04 -12.40 0.95
CA ILE A 148 -7.29 -13.60 1.37
C ILE A 148 -8.16 -14.47 2.28
N GLN A 149 -8.75 -13.88 3.33
CA GLN A 149 -9.63 -14.61 4.26
C GLN A 149 -10.84 -15.26 3.57
N GLN A 150 -11.43 -14.60 2.56
CA GLN A 150 -12.50 -15.19 1.77
C GLN A 150 -12.03 -16.35 0.88
N GLY A 151 -10.81 -16.27 0.35
CA GLY A 151 -10.19 -17.36 -0.42
C GLY A 151 -9.93 -18.60 0.43
N GLU A 152 -9.45 -18.42 1.67
CA GLU A 152 -9.20 -19.52 2.61
C GLU A 152 -10.49 -20.18 3.11
N GLN A 153 -11.54 -19.39 3.37
CA GLN A 153 -12.87 -19.91 3.74
C GLN A 153 -13.49 -20.76 2.62
N ARG A 154 -13.29 -20.39 1.35
CA ARG A 154 -13.76 -21.19 0.21
C ARG A 154 -13.05 -22.54 0.12
N ARG A 155 -11.73 -22.59 0.37
CA ARG A 155 -10.95 -23.84 0.37
C ARG A 155 -11.30 -24.77 1.53
N SER A 156 -11.65 -24.22 2.69
CA SER A 156 -12.04 -25.02 3.87
C SER A 156 -13.49 -25.51 3.84
N SER A 157 -14.30 -25.04 2.87
CA SER A 157 -15.69 -25.44 2.69
C SER A 157 -15.90 -26.52 1.61
N GLU A 158 -14.84 -27.00 0.94
CA GLU A 158 -14.92 -28.21 0.12
C GLU A 158 -15.01 -29.43 1.05
N PRO A 159 -16.17 -30.11 1.13
CA PRO A 159 -16.32 -31.27 1.99
C PRO A 159 -15.42 -32.38 1.46
N GLU A 160 -14.70 -33.01 2.38
CA GLU A 160 -13.90 -34.23 2.21
C GLU A 160 -14.80 -35.44 1.86
N LEU A 161 -15.56 -35.35 0.76
CA LEU A 161 -16.62 -36.31 0.40
C LEU A 161 -16.12 -37.52 -0.39
N ASP A 162 -14.81 -37.74 -0.47
CA ASP A 162 -14.21 -38.78 -1.33
C ASP A 162 -13.07 -39.57 -0.65
N ARG A 163 -13.23 -39.95 0.62
CA ARG A 163 -12.35 -40.94 1.28
C ARG A 163 -13.05 -42.16 1.87
N SER A 164 -14.38 -42.27 1.78
CA SER A 164 -15.12 -43.43 2.29
C SER A 164 -15.43 -44.52 1.25
N ILE A 165 -14.98 -44.37 -0.01
CA ILE A 165 -15.13 -45.39 -1.06
C ILE A 165 -13.76 -45.76 -1.63
N ARG A 166 -12.95 -46.47 -0.83
CA ARG A 166 -11.88 -47.34 -1.34
C ARG A 166 -11.50 -48.40 -0.32
#